data_AF-A0A5C7Q9G3-F1
#
_entry.id   AF-A0A5C7Q9G3-F1
#
_cell.length_a   1.000
_cell.length_b   1.000
_cell.length_c   1.000
_cell.angle_alpha   90.00
_cell.angle_beta   90.00
_cell.angle_gamma   90.00
#
_symmetry.space_group_name_H-M   'P 1'
#
loop_
_entity.id
_entity.type
_entity.pdbx_description
1 polymer ?
#
loop_
_entity_poly.entity_id
_entity_poly.type
_entity_poly.pdbx_seq_one_letter_code
_entity_poly.pdbx_strand_id
1 'polypeptide(L)' 'MRGITVVPLYTRVQVGGSYHGLVLAICIRDNVTYEVAWFAAGVRYTAWLSEDEFKIVNPLECRSTIGFSKAYEPKDRDHQ' A
#
# COMPACT_ATOMS: atom_id res chain seq x y z
N MET A 1 -9.73 18.12 -10.87
CA MET A 1 -8.87 17.37 -9.93
C MET A 1 -9.24 15.90 -10.03
N ARG A 2 -8.33 15.00 -10.42
CA ARG A 2 -8.56 13.56 -10.25
C ARG A 2 -8.55 13.30 -8.75
N GLY A 3 -9.59 12.65 -8.21
CA GLY A 3 -9.60 12.23 -6.81
C GLY A 3 -8.43 11.28 -6.56
N ILE A 4 -7.81 11.37 -5.39
CA ILE A 4 -6.77 10.42 -4.97
C ILE A 4 -7.49 9.11 -4.63
N THR A 5 -7.32 8.10 -5.47
CA THR A 5 -7.79 6.74 -5.16
C THR A 5 -6.73 6.06 -4.32
N VAL A 6 -7.01 5.82 -3.04
CA VAL A 6 -6.13 5.04 -2.18
C VAL A 6 -6.46 3.56 -2.38
N VAL A 7 -5.47 2.77 -2.82
CA VAL A 7 -5.62 1.32 -2.95
C VAL A 7 -5.63 0.69 -1.56
N PRO A 8 -6.68 -0.06 -1.18
CA PRO A 8 -6.75 -0.65 0.15
C PRO A 8 -5.68 -1.72 0.41
N LEU A 9 -5.36 -1.94 1.69
CA LEU A 9 -4.49 -3.05 2.09
C LEU A 9 -5.07 -4.39 1.68
N TYR A 10 -4.19 -5.35 1.39
CA TYR A 10 -4.50 -6.69 0.88
C TYR A 10 -5.25 -6.72 -0.45
N THR A 11 -5.31 -5.60 -1.18
CA THR A 11 -5.78 -5.59 -2.57
C THR A 11 -4.88 -6.48 -3.42
N ARG A 12 -5.50 -7.35 -4.23
CA ARG A 12 -4.79 -8.18 -5.20
C ARG A 12 -4.38 -7.36 -6.40
N VAL A 13 -3.08 -7.42 -6.71
CA VAL A 13 -2.48 -6.68 -7.81
C VAL A 13 -1.69 -7.59 -8.73
N GLN A 14 -1.42 -7.10 -9.94
CA GLN A 14 -0.51 -7.69 -10.91
C GLN A 14 0.70 -6.77 -11.08
N VAL A 15 1.90 -7.33 -10.91
CA VAL A 15 3.19 -6.63 -11.04
C VAL A 15 3.90 -7.15 -12.29
N GLY A 16 4.44 -6.25 -13.11
CA GLY A 16 5.20 -6.60 -14.32
C GLY A 16 4.43 -7.46 -15.34
N GLY A 17 3.10 -7.43 -15.30
CA GLY A 17 2.23 -8.17 -16.24
C GLY A 17 2.17 -9.69 -16.07
N SER A 18 2.88 -10.29 -15.10
CA SER A 18 2.92 -11.75 -14.95
C SER A 18 2.86 -12.23 -13.51
N TYR A 19 3.17 -11.37 -12.53
CA TYR A 19 3.19 -11.76 -11.12
C TYR A 19 1.97 -11.24 -10.40
N HIS A 20 1.37 -12.07 -9.55
CA HIS A 20 0.28 -11.66 -8.66
C HIS A 20 0.83 -11.37 -7.27
N GLY A 21 0.40 -10.24 -6.70
CA GLY A 21 0.83 -9.77 -5.39
C GLY A 21 -0.29 -9.18 -4.56
N LEU A 22 0.08 -8.68 -3.39
CA LEU A 22 -0.80 -8.02 -2.42
C LEU A 22 -0.17 -6.71 -1.96
N VAL A 23 -1.00 -5.68 -1.84
CA VAL A 23 -0.64 -4.45 -1.12
C VAL A 23 -0.56 -4.75 0.37
N LEU A 24 0.53 -4.41 1.04
CA LEU A 24 0.75 -4.68 2.46
C LEU A 24 0.85 -3.42 3.32
N ALA A 25 1.32 -2.32 2.73
CA ALA A 25 1.42 -1.03 3.39
C ALA A 25 1.19 0.11 2.39
N ILE A 26 0.82 1.28 2.92
CA ILE A 26 0.59 2.51 2.16
C ILE A 26 1.42 3.60 2.83
N CYS A 27 2.21 4.33 2.05
CA CYS A 27 2.94 5.51 2.49
C CYS A 27 2.37 6.72 1.75
N ILE A 28 1.93 7.73 2.52
CA ILE A 28 1.38 8.97 1.99
C ILE A 28 2.29 10.10 2.47
N ARG A 29 3.10 10.65 1.56
CA ARG A 29 3.91 11.86 1.78
C ARG A 29 3.65 12.84 0.64
N ASP A 30 4.68 13.20 -0.12
CA ASP A 30 4.55 14.03 -1.33
C ASP A 30 3.84 13.29 -2.46
N ASN A 31 3.93 11.95 -2.47
CA ASN A 31 3.21 11.02 -3.35
C ASN A 31 2.67 9.84 -2.54
N VAL A 32 1.75 9.06 -3.13
CA VAL A 32 1.27 7.80 -2.57
C VAL A 32 2.07 6.65 -3.15
N THR A 33 2.70 5.85 -2.28
CA THR A 33 3.39 4.61 -2.67
C THR A 33 2.88 3.44 -1.84
N TYR A 34 2.97 2.25 -2.42
CA TYR A 34 2.41 1.02 -1.87
C TYR A 34 3.51 -0.02 -1.70
N GLU A 35 3.62 -0.62 -0.53
CA GLU A 35 4.45 -1.82 -0.39
C GLU A 35 3.68 -3.00 -0.98
N VAL A 36 4.20 -3.60 -2.05
CA VAL A 36 3.59 -4.76 -2.71
C VAL A 36 4.49 -5.98 -2.51
N ALA A 37 3.91 -7.09 -2.09
CA ALA A 37 4.58 -8.38 -2.00
C ALA A 37 4.05 -9.36 -3.04
N TRP A 38 4.93 -10.08 -3.72
CA TRP A 38 4.57 -11.14 -4.68
C TRP A 38 5.55 -12.32 -4.59
N PHE A 39 5.17 -13.43 -5.21
CA PHE A 39 6.02 -14.60 -5.35
C PHE A 39 6.43 -14.80 -6.81
N ALA A 40 7.71 -15.07 -7.03
CA ALA A 40 8.23 -15.50 -8.33
C ALA A 40 9.24 -16.64 -8.11
N ALA A 41 9.05 -17.74 -8.84
CA ALA A 41 9.89 -18.94 -8.72
C ALA A 41 10.10 -19.44 -7.27
N GLY A 42 9.05 -19.38 -6.44
CA GLY A 42 9.10 -19.82 -5.04
C GLY A 42 9.78 -18.84 -4.07
N VAL A 43 10.27 -17.70 -4.55
CA VAL A 43 10.87 -16.64 -3.73
C VAL A 43 9.87 -15.51 -3.52
N ARG A 44 9.80 -14.98 -2.28
CA ARG A 44 9.00 -13.79 -1.95
C ARG A 44 9.81 -12.53 -2.22
N TYR A 45 9.21 -11.61 -2.96
CA TYR A 45 9.74 -10.27 -3.22
C TYR A 45 8.85 -9.21 -2.58
N THR A 46 9.43 -8.08 -2.23
CA THR A 46 8.72 -6.88 -1.77
C THR A 46 9.34 -5.64 -2.41
N ALA A 47 8.51 -4.67 -2.78
CA ALA A 47 8.97 -3.37 -3.27
C ALA A 47 7.94 -2.27 -2.96
N TRP A 48 8.41 -1.04 -2.84
CA TRP A 48 7.56 0.16 -2.82
C TRP A 48 7.30 0.60 -4.25
N LEU A 49 6.03 0.59 -4.65
CA LEU A 49 5.58 0.86 -6.01
C LEU A 49 4.58 2.03 -6.03
N SER A 50 4.58 2.81 -7.11
CA SER A 50 3.50 3.75 -7.43
C SER A 50 2.32 3.04 -8.11
N GLU A 51 1.17 3.71 -8.18
CA GLU A 51 -0.07 3.12 -8.72
C GLU A 51 0.06 2.69 -10.19
N ASP A 52 0.94 3.31 -10.97
CA ASP A 52 1.20 3.00 -12.38
C ASP A 52 2.08 1.75 -12.59
N GLU A 53 2.75 1.26 -11.55
CA GLU A 53 3.65 0.11 -11.62
C GLU A 53 2.95 -1.24 -11.39
N PHE A 54 1.67 -1.21 -11.02
CA PHE A 54 0.85 -2.40 -10.86
C PHE A 54 -0.57 -2.22 -11.40
N LYS A 55 -1.29 -3.32 -11.58
CA LYS A 55 -2.70 -3.32 -11.95
C LYS A 55 -3.54 -3.99 -10.88
N ILE A 56 -4.66 -3.39 -10.51
CA ILE A 56 -5.62 -4.05 -9.60
C ILE A 56 -6.32 -5.17 -10.36
N VAL A 57 -6.20 -6.41 -9.85
CA VAL A 57 -6.75 -7.62 -10.51
C VAL A 57 -8.11 -7.98 -9.94
N ASN A 58 -8.30 -7.76 -8.64
CA ASN A 58 -9.58 -7.95 -7.99
C ASN A 58 -9.66 -6.95 -6.85
N PRO A 59 -10.47 -5.88 -6.98
CA PRO A 59 -10.79 -5.04 -5.85
C PRO A 59 -11.67 -5.88 -4.94
N LEU A 60 -11.06 -6.69 -4.07
CA LEU A 60 -11.79 -7.23 -2.94
C LEU A 60 -12.43 -6.03 -2.25
N GLU A 61 -13.74 -6.09 -1.99
CA GLU A 61 -14.43 -5.11 -1.16
C GLU A 61 -13.66 -5.01 0.15
N CYS A 62 -12.87 -3.94 0.29
CA CYS A 62 -12.05 -3.81 1.46
C CYS A 62 -13.00 -3.44 2.59
N ARG A 63 -13.18 -4.37 3.53
CA ARG A 63 -13.78 -4.05 4.82
C ARG A 63 -12.92 -2.95 5.42
N SER A 64 -13.58 -1.83 5.70
CA SER A 64 -13.04 -0.58 6.22
C SER A 64 -11.90 -0.81 7.22
N THR A 65 -10.77 -0.15 6.97
CA THR A 65 -9.64 -0.07 7.90
C THR A 65 -10.15 0.45 9.26
N ILE A 66 -9.77 -0.25 10.33
CA ILE A 66 -10.05 0.13 11.71
C ILE A 66 -9.59 1.57 11.92
N GLY A 67 -10.50 2.44 12.38
CA GLY A 67 -10.19 3.81 12.73
C GLY A 67 -9.09 3.83 13.80
N PHE A 68 -7.92 4.34 13.46
CA PHE A 68 -6.94 4.76 14.46
C PHE A 68 -7.52 5.99 15.16
N SER A 69 -8.22 5.78 16.27
CA SER A 69 -8.78 6.86 17.09
C SER A 69 -7.71 7.69 17.82
N LYS A 70 -6.42 7.36 17.66
CA LYS A 70 -5.30 8.21 18.07
C LYS A 70 -4.16 8.03 17.09
N ALA A 71 -4.07 8.92 16.09
CA ALA A 71 -2.80 9.15 15.43
C ALA A 71 -1.76 9.49 16.53
N TYR A 72 -0.62 8.84 16.46
CA TYR A 72 0.50 9.08 17.38
C TYR A 72 0.89 10.55 17.31
N GLU A 73 0.57 11.33 18.34
CA GLU A 73 1.19 12.65 18.54
C GLU A 73 2.62 12.38 19.03
N PRO A 74 3.67 12.71 18.26
CA PRO A 74 5.01 12.71 18.82
C PRO A 74 5.00 13.76 19.93
N LYS A 75 5.12 13.32 21.18
CA LYS A 75 5.40 14.25 22.28
C LYS A 75 6.72 14.92 21.93
N ASP A 76 6.66 16.24 21.71
CA ASP A 76 7.84 17.10 21.63
C ASP A 76 8.78 16.68 22.76
N ARG A 77 9.93 16.11 22.40
CA ARG A 77 10.99 15.87 23.37
C ARG A 77 11.57 17.23 23.67
N ASP A 78 11.28 17.70 24.87
CA ASP A 78 11.77 18.94 25.46
C ASP A 78 13.24 19.16 25.08
N HIS A 79 13.51 20.34 24.51
CA HIS A 79 14.84 20.92 24.49
C HIS A 79 15.26 21.17 25.95
N GLN A 80 16.22 20.39 26.44
CA GLN A 80 17.07 20.73 27.58
C GLN A 80 18.52 20.71 27.12
#